data_AF-W1YMB9-F1
#
_entry.id   AF-W1YMB9-F1
#
_cell.length_a   1.000
_cell.length_b   1.000
_cell.length_c   1.000
_cell.angle_alpha   90.00
_cell.angle_beta   90.00
_cell.angle_gamma   90.00
#
_symmetry.space_group_name_H-M   'P 1'
#
loop_
_entity.id
_entity.type
_entity.pdbx_description
1 polymer ?
#
loop_
_entity_poly.entity_id
_entity_poly.type
_entity_poly.pdbx_seq_one_letter_code
_entity_poly.pdbx_strand_id
1 'polypeptide(L)'
;WRNTSVVPYVTGKLAHATGPLIATSDFDHAVPDLIRPWVPGDYHVLGADGFGFSDTRAAARRHYLIDADSVVVKALQALAQQGFNGIPG
;
A
#
# COMPACT_ATOMS: atom_id res chain seq x y z
N TRP A 1 24.34 -21.60 18.92
CA TRP A 1 23.35 -21.07 17.97
C TRP A 1 23.43 -19.55 18.01
N ARG A 2 24.04 -18.91 17.00
CA ARG A 2 24.05 -17.44 16.93
C ARG A 2 22.65 -16.99 16.54
N ASN A 3 21.94 -16.32 17.45
CA ASN A 3 20.67 -15.68 17.14
C ASN A 3 20.96 -14.36 16.42
N THR A 4 21.32 -14.44 15.14
CA THR A 4 21.40 -13.25 14.30
C THR A 4 19.97 -12.87 13.99
N SER A 5 19.46 -11.77 14.56
CA SER A 5 18.14 -11.26 14.22
C SER A 5 18.11 -10.91 12.73
N VAL A 6 17.46 -11.76 11.92
CA VAL A 6 17.31 -11.52 10.49
C VAL A 6 16.19 -10.50 10.30
N VAL A 7 16.53 -9.35 9.73
CA VAL A 7 15.54 -8.35 9.31
C VAL A 7 14.82 -8.88 8.06
N PRO A 8 13.48 -8.90 8.01
CA PRO A 8 12.75 -9.27 6.80
C PRO A 8 13.18 -8.39 5.63
N TYR A 9 13.31 -9.01 4.45
CA TYR A 9 13.84 -8.31 3.26
C TYR A 9 13.07 -7.02 2.94
N VAL A 10 11.74 -7.08 2.97
CA VAL A 10 10.88 -5.92 2.67
C VAL A 10 11.04 -4.79 3.69
N THR A 11 11.23 -5.12 4.97
CA THR A 11 11.52 -4.13 6.01
C THR A 11 12.82 -3.40 5.70
N GLY A 12 13.88 -4.12 5.36
CA GLY A 12 15.17 -3.52 5.01
C GLY A 12 15.11 -2.65 3.76
N LYS A 13 14.30 -3.04 2.76
CA LYS A 13 14.13 -2.26 1.53
C LYS A 13 13.33 -0.97 1.73
N LEU A 14 12.40 -0.96 2.66
CA LEU A 14 11.51 0.18 2.92
C LEU A 14 11.97 1.04 4.11
N ALA A 15 13.07 0.67 4.79
CA ALA A 15 13.54 1.32 6.01
C ALA A 15 13.84 2.82 5.86
N HIS A 16 14.15 3.29 4.66
CA HIS A 16 14.47 4.69 4.37
C HIS A 16 13.36 5.41 3.60
N ALA A 17 12.21 4.77 3.40
CA ALA A 17 11.07 5.42 2.78
C ALA A 17 10.49 6.47 3.74
N THR A 18 10.24 7.67 3.23
CA THR A 18 9.64 8.78 3.96
C THR A 18 8.18 8.95 3.56
N GLY A 19 7.30 9.20 4.52
CA GLY A 19 5.88 9.36 4.28
C GLY A 19 5.11 8.03 4.16
N PRO A 20 3.84 8.06 3.72
CA PRO A 20 2.99 6.89 3.65
C PRO A 20 3.39 5.97 2.50
N LEU A 21 3.29 4.67 2.74
CA LEU A 21 3.52 3.63 1.74
C LEU A 21 2.18 3.20 1.14
N ILE A 22 2.06 3.32 -0.18
CA ILE A 22 0.85 2.93 -0.92
C ILE A 22 1.17 1.71 -1.78
N ALA A 23 0.49 0.59 -1.53
CA ALA A 23 0.50 -0.59 -2.40
C ALA A 23 -0.79 -0.67 -3.22
N THR A 24 -0.65 -1.19 -4.45
CA THR A 24 -1.78 -1.50 -5.33
C THR A 24 -1.58 -2.86 -5.97
N SER A 25 -2.69 -3.54 -6.28
CA SER A 25 -2.69 -4.87 -6.87
C SER A 25 -3.87 -5.02 -7.85
N ASP A 26 -3.65 -5.77 -8.94
CA ASP A 26 -4.73 -6.25 -9.83
C ASP A 26 -5.49 -7.46 -9.20
N PHE A 27 -5.12 -7.88 -7.98
CA PHE A 27 -5.83 -8.82 -7.11
C PHE A 27 -6.42 -8.09 -5.89
N ASP A 28 -7.20 -8.80 -5.08
CA ASP A 28 -7.71 -8.31 -3.78
C ASP A 28 -6.61 -7.68 -2.91
N HIS A 29 -7.02 -6.71 -2.08
CA HIS A 29 -6.14 -6.04 -1.12
C HIS A 29 -5.47 -7.02 -0.15
N ALA A 30 -6.09 -8.18 0.09
CA ALA A 30 -5.58 -9.24 0.93
C ALA A 30 -4.18 -9.71 0.50
N VAL A 31 -3.86 -9.67 -0.80
CA VAL A 31 -2.56 -10.14 -1.33
C VAL A 31 -1.40 -9.28 -0.80
N PRO A 32 -1.34 -7.96 -1.07
CA PRO A 32 -0.31 -7.09 -0.48
C PRO A 32 -0.44 -6.94 1.05
N ASP A 33 -1.58 -7.25 1.66
CA ASP A 33 -1.72 -7.28 3.13
C ASP A 33 -1.01 -8.47 3.78
N LEU A 34 -0.71 -9.55 3.05
CA LEU A 34 0.07 -10.68 3.57
C LEU A 34 1.42 -10.24 4.15
N ILE A 35 2.00 -9.15 3.62
CA ILE A 35 3.30 -8.62 4.08
C ILE A 35 3.19 -7.48 5.10
N ARG A 36 1.99 -6.99 5.41
CA ARG A 36 1.77 -5.84 6.30
C ARG A 36 2.56 -5.89 7.61
N PRO A 37 2.70 -7.04 8.32
CA PRO A 37 3.46 -7.11 9.57
C PRO A 37 4.95 -6.75 9.42
N TRP A 38 5.50 -6.79 8.21
CA TRP A 38 6.91 -6.49 7.93
C TRP A 38 7.12 -5.18 7.16
N VAL A 39 6.04 -4.48 6.79
CA VAL A 39 6.14 -3.16 6.16
C VAL A 39 6.28 -2.10 7.27
N PRO A 40 7.34 -1.29 7.26
CA PRO A 40 7.53 -0.26 8.27
C PRO A 40 6.59 0.92 8.02
N GLY A 41 6.14 1.57 9.10
CA GLY A 41 5.40 2.83 9.03
C GLY A 41 3.94 2.68 8.59
N ASP A 42 3.41 3.75 8.00
CA ASP A 42 2.01 3.87 7.59
C ASP A 42 1.79 3.25 6.22
N TYR A 43 1.00 2.18 6.16
CA TYR A 43 0.86 1.33 4.98
C TYR A 43 -0.61 1.22 4.55
N HIS A 44 -0.88 1.66 3.33
CA HIS A 44 -2.20 1.63 2.70
C HIS A 44 -2.20 0.75 1.47
N VAL A 45 -3.33 0.08 1.25
CA VAL A 45 -3.48 -0.90 0.18
C VAL A 45 -4.73 -0.58 -0.64
N LEU A 46 -4.60 -0.71 -1.95
CA LEU A 46 -5.68 -0.72 -2.93
C LEU A 46 -5.68 -2.07 -3.65
N GLY A 47 -6.84 -2.71 -3.80
CA GLY A 47 -6.96 -4.01 -4.45
C GLY A 47 -8.23 -4.15 -5.28
N ALA A 48 -8.21 -5.07 -6.22
CA ALA A 48 -9.35 -5.41 -7.09
C ALA A 48 -10.40 -6.26 -6.37
N ASP A 49 -10.92 -5.75 -5.25
CA ASP A 49 -11.77 -6.53 -4.36
C ASP A 49 -13.11 -6.91 -5.00
N GLY A 50 -13.50 -8.16 -4.79
CA GLY A 50 -14.82 -8.67 -5.14
C GLY A 50 -14.88 -9.37 -6.49
N PHE A 51 -16.07 -9.39 -7.10
CA PHE A 51 -16.30 -10.17 -8.31
C PHE A 51 -15.80 -9.46 -9.57
N GLY A 52 -15.19 -10.23 -10.47
CA GLY A 52 -14.80 -9.78 -11.80
C GLY A 52 -15.99 -9.35 -12.65
N PHE A 53 -15.77 -8.35 -13.51
CA PHE A 53 -16.73 -7.93 -14.53
C PHE A 53 -16.06 -7.78 -15.90
N SER A 54 -16.87 -7.74 -16.96
CA SER A 54 -16.38 -7.63 -18.34
C SER A 54 -16.41 -6.18 -18.80
N ASP A 55 -15.23 -5.58 -18.96
CA ASP A 55 -15.03 -4.25 -19.53
C ASP A 55 -13.57 -4.13 -20.00
N THR A 56 -13.20 -2.97 -20.54
CA THR A 56 -11.81 -2.59 -20.81
C THR A 56 -10.99 -2.57 -19.52
N ARG A 57 -9.68 -2.82 -19.64
CA ARG A 57 -8.76 -2.79 -18.49
C ARG A 57 -8.75 -1.44 -17.77
N ALA A 58 -8.87 -0.33 -18.50
CA ALA A 58 -8.91 1.01 -17.92
C ALA A 58 -10.18 1.22 -17.08
N ALA A 59 -11.35 0.86 -17.62
CA ALA A 59 -12.60 0.94 -16.89
C ALA A 59 -12.63 0.01 -15.68
N ALA A 60 -12.09 -1.21 -15.81
CA ALA A 60 -11.94 -2.14 -14.70
C ALA A 60 -11.11 -1.57 -13.55
N ARG A 61 -9.92 -1.03 -13.84
CA ARG A 61 -9.06 -0.44 -12.80
C ARG A 61 -9.70 0.79 -12.16
N ARG A 62 -10.42 1.60 -12.93
CA ARG A 62 -11.17 2.74 -12.39
C ARG A 62 -12.29 2.28 -11.47
N HIS A 63 -13.01 1.23 -11.82
CA HIS A 63 -14.10 0.67 -11.01
C HIS A 63 -13.58 0.16 -9.66
N TYR A 64 -12.47 -0.59 -9.66
CA TYR A 64 -11.85 -1.10 -8.44
C TYR A 64 -11.01 -0.07 -7.68
N LEU A 65 -10.88 1.16 -8.17
CA LEU A 65 -10.08 2.21 -7.56
C LEU A 65 -8.59 1.81 -7.41
N ILE A 66 -8.04 1.14 -8.42
CA ILE A 66 -6.63 0.73 -8.50
C ILE A 66 -5.87 1.40 -9.67
N ASP A 67 -6.46 2.44 -10.26
CA ASP A 67 -5.81 3.27 -11.26
C ASP A 67 -4.87 4.31 -10.64
N ALA A 68 -4.10 5.01 -11.49
CA ALA A 68 -3.13 6.00 -11.06
C ALA A 68 -3.78 7.14 -10.25
N ASP A 69 -4.97 7.60 -10.66
CA ASP A 69 -5.72 8.62 -9.93
C ASP A 69 -6.05 8.16 -8.51
N SER A 70 -6.51 6.91 -8.34
CA SER A 70 -6.83 6.37 -7.02
C SER A 70 -5.60 6.25 -6.12
N VAL A 71 -4.45 5.85 -6.68
CA VAL A 71 -3.18 5.83 -5.94
C VAL A 71 -2.79 7.24 -5.48
N VAL A 72 -2.91 8.25 -6.35
CA VAL A 72 -2.61 9.66 -6.01
C VAL A 72 -3.54 10.16 -4.92
N VAL A 73 -4.85 9.94 -5.05
CA VAL A 73 -5.83 10.32 -4.04
C VAL A 73 -5.51 9.67 -2.70
N LYS A 74 -5.16 8.37 -2.69
CA LYS A 74 -4.83 7.66 -1.45
C LYS A 74 -3.56 8.20 -0.79
N ALA A 75 -2.53 8.52 -1.59
CA ALA A 75 -1.30 9.12 -1.10
C ALA A 75 -1.57 10.50 -0.44
N LEU A 76 -2.37 11.35 -1.09
CA LEU A 76 -2.72 12.67 -0.56
C LEU A 76 -3.57 12.57 0.72
N GLN A 77 -4.52 11.65 0.77
CA GLN A 77 -5.31 11.38 1.97
C GLN A 77 -4.43 10.95 3.14
N ALA A 78 -3.48 10.05 2.90
CA ALA A 78 -2.55 9.56 3.91
C ALA A 78 -1.64 10.68 4.43
N LEU A 79 -1.08 11.50 3.53
CA LEU A 79 -0.27 12.67 3.91
C LEU A 79 -1.07 13.68 4.74
N ALA A 80 -2.32 13.96 4.35
CA ALA A 80 -3.20 14.84 5.12
C ALA A 80 -3.47 14.29 6.53
N GLN A 81 -3.65 12.97 6.66
CA GLN A 81 -3.86 12.31 7.94
C GLN A 81 -2.61 12.34 8.84
N GLN A 82 -1.41 12.17 8.26
CA GLN A 82 -0.15 12.33 9.00
C GLN A 82 0.06 13.76 9.49
N GLY A 83 -0.23 14.76 8.64
CA GLY A 83 -0.18 16.18 9.00
C GLY A 83 -1.18 16.55 10.11
N PHE A 84 -2.35 15.92 10.15
CA PHE A 84 -3.31 16.07 11.25
C PHE A 84 -2.81 15.48 12.58
N ASN A 85 -2.06 14.37 12.52
CA ASN A 85 -1.56 13.65 13.69
C ASN A 85 -0.23 14.18 14.24
N GLY A 86 0.35 15.24 13.66
CA GLY A 86 1.49 15.98 14.23
C GLY A 86 2.84 15.24 14.23
N ILE A 87 3.02 14.20 13.41
CA ILE A 87 4.34 13.54 13.26
C ILE A 87 5.21 14.43 12.34
N PRO A 88 6.35 14.98 12.80
CA PRO A 88 7.26 15.72 11.93
C PRO A 88 7.92 14.77 10.93
N GLY A 89 7.94 15.17 9.66
CA GLY A 89 8.55 14.44 8.54
C GLY A 89 10.07 14.45 8.54
#